data_AF-A0A535X5U9-F1
#
_entry.id   AF-A0A535X5U9-F1
#
_cell.length_a   1.000
_cell.length_b   1.000
_cell.length_c   1.000
_cell.angle_alpha   90.00
_cell.angle_beta   90.00
_cell.angle_gamma   90.00
#
_symmetry.space_group_name_H-M   'P 1'
#
loop_
_entity.id
_entity.type
_entity.pdbx_description
1 polymer ?
#
loop_
_entity_poly.entity_id
_entity_poly.type
_entity_poly.pdbx_seq_one_letter_code
_entity_poly.pdbx_strand_id
1 'polypeptide(L)' 'MQDPRLGPVVVPGVVPKLAASPGGQQWLGPRLGEHTDSVLRDVLGVATEEIAELRGKGLV' A
#
# COMPACT_ATOMS: atom_id res chain seq x y z
N MET A 1 -2.31 0.11 16.61
CA MET A 1 -2.21 0.98 15.41
C MET A 1 -3.61 1.41 15.01
N GLN A 2 -3.75 2.58 14.39
CA GLN A 2 -5.07 3.05 13.90
C GLN A 2 -5.31 2.52 12.48
N ASP A 3 -6.38 1.74 12.30
CA ASP A 3 -6.92 1.40 10.98
C ASP A 3 -8.06 2.37 10.63
N PRO A 4 -8.11 2.94 9.42
CA PRO A 4 -9.15 3.90 9.03
C PRO A 4 -10.55 3.26 8.93
N ARG A 5 -10.67 1.94 8.86
CA ARG A 5 -11.94 1.20 8.76
C ARG A 5 -12.37 0.58 10.09
N LEU A 6 -11.40 0.14 10.89
CA LEU A 6 -11.64 -0.65 12.11
C LEU A 6 -11.31 0.11 13.41
N GLY A 7 -10.68 1.29 13.32
CA GLY A 7 -10.22 2.03 14.48
C GLY A 7 -8.97 1.40 15.12
N PRO A 8 -8.82 1.43 16.46
CA PRO A 8 -7.63 0.90 17.12
C PRO A 8 -7.53 -0.63 17.00
N VAL A 9 -6.44 -1.12 16.43
CA VAL A 9 -6.13 -2.55 16.26
C VAL A 9 -4.82 -2.91 16.97
N VAL A 10 -4.81 -4.07 17.64
CA VAL A 10 -3.61 -4.68 18.22
C VAL A 10 -3.00 -5.66 17.22
N VAL A 11 -1.71 -5.49 16.93
CA VAL A 11 -0.95 -6.37 16.03
C VAL A 11 0.32 -6.87 16.74
N PRO A 12 0.75 -8.11 16.48
CA PRO A 12 2.02 -8.60 17.00
C PRO A 12 3.18 -7.68 16.59
N GLY A 13 4.12 -7.46 17.51
CA GLY A 13 5.32 -6.69 17.24
C GLY A 13 6.32 -7.44 16.36
N VAL A 14 7.20 -6.70 15.68
CA VAL A 14 8.27 -7.27 14.85
C VAL A 14 9.31 -7.99 15.73
N VAL A 15 9.59 -9.24 15.42
CA VAL A 15 10.57 -10.09 16.11
C VAL A 15 11.36 -10.96 15.12
N PRO A 16 12.67 -11.23 15.38
CA PRO A 16 13.49 -10.72 16.48
C PRO A 16 13.89 -9.25 16.28
N LYS A 17 14.37 -8.60 17.36
CA LYS A 17 14.90 -7.23 17.28
C LYS A 17 16.37 -7.25 16.87
N LEU A 18 16.67 -6.71 15.69
CA LEU A 18 18.04 -6.53 15.22
C LEU A 18 18.68 -5.33 15.92
N ALA A 19 19.93 -5.47 16.36
CA ALA A 19 20.61 -4.41 17.11
C ALA A 19 20.91 -3.16 16.28
N ALA A 20 21.34 -3.33 15.03
CA ALA A 20 21.70 -2.23 14.13
C ALA A 20 20.51 -1.70 13.30
N SER A 21 19.50 -2.54 13.06
CA SER A 21 18.36 -2.22 12.20
C SER A 21 17.05 -2.75 12.78
N PRO A 22 16.58 -2.24 13.94
CA PRO A 22 15.31 -2.67 14.51
C PRO A 22 14.18 -2.50 13.49
N GLY A 23 13.45 -3.58 13.22
CA GLY A 23 12.27 -3.51 12.38
C GLY A 23 11.13 -2.75 13.06
N GLY A 24 10.18 -2.26 12.26
CA GLY A 24 9.00 -1.55 12.73
C GLY A 24 7.85 -1.69 11.75
N GLN A 25 6.64 -1.39 12.21
CA GLN A 25 5.43 -1.46 11.40
C GLN A 25 5.06 -0.05 10.91
N GLN A 26 5.13 0.19 9.60
CA GLN A 26 4.82 1.50 9.02
C GLN A 26 3.30 1.72 8.85
N TRP A 27 2.57 0.65 8.54
CA TRP A 27 1.12 0.67 8.34
C TRP A 27 0.49 -0.71 8.57
N LEU A 28 -0.83 -0.73 8.73
CA LEU A 28 -1.64 -1.97 8.78
C LEU A 28 -1.95 -2.55 7.40
N GLY A 29 -1.53 -1.87 6.34
CA GLY A 29 -1.82 -2.19 4.96
C GLY A 29 -2.74 -1.13 4.34
N PRO A 30 -2.60 -0.87 3.03
CA PRO A 30 -3.41 0.12 2.33
C PRO A 30 -4.85 -0.37 2.12
N ARG A 31 -5.71 0.55 1.66
CA ARG A 31 -7.00 0.17 1.07
C ARG A 31 -6.78 -0.57 -0.26
N LEU A 32 -7.79 -1.33 -0.68
CA LEU A 32 -7.78 -1.98 -1.99
C LEU A 32 -7.56 -0.92 -3.08
N GLY A 33 -6.52 -1.11 -3.89
CA GLY A 33 -6.18 -0.24 -5.01
C GLY A 33 -5.52 1.10 -4.66
N GLU A 34 -5.21 1.38 -3.39
CA GLU A 34 -4.66 2.69 -2.96
C GLU A 34 -3.38 3.11 -3.69
N HIS A 35 -2.57 2.14 -4.09
CA HIS A 35 -1.29 2.37 -4.77
C HIS A 35 -1.30 1.97 -6.25
N THR A 36 -2.46 1.59 -6.83
CA THR A 36 -2.53 1.14 -8.23
C THR A 36 -1.97 2.20 -9.18
N ASP A 37 -2.42 3.44 -9.06
CA ASP A 37 -1.98 4.54 -9.95
C ASP A 37 -0.50 4.88 -9.75
N SER A 38 -0.01 4.91 -8.51
CA SER A 38 1.40 5.20 -8.24
C SER A 38 2.32 4.12 -8.80
N VAL A 39 1.92 2.84 -8.72
CA VAL A 39 2.74 1.77 -9.29
C VAL A 39 2.72 1.82 -10.83
N LEU A 40 1.53 1.96 -11.44
CA LEU A 40 1.41 2.04 -12.88
C LEU A 40 2.18 3.23 -13.45
N ARG A 41 2.03 4.41 -12.85
CA ARG A 41 2.68 5.63 -13.35
C ARG A 41 4.15 5.72 -12.96
N ASP A 42 4.46 5.60 -11.67
CA ASP A 42 5.76 6.01 -11.14
C ASP A 42 6.80 4.87 -11.20
N VAL A 43 6.34 3.60 -11.18
CA VAL A 43 7.22 2.42 -11.26
C VAL A 43 7.26 1.84 -12.67
N LEU A 44 6.10 1.74 -13.32
CA LEU A 44 5.97 1.11 -14.64
C LEU A 44 5.97 2.11 -15.80
N GLY A 45 5.86 3.42 -15.52
CA GLY A 45 5.90 4.45 -16.57
C GLY A 45 4.66 4.50 -17.46
N VAL A 46 3.54 3.93 -17.03
CA VAL A 46 2.28 3.92 -17.78
C VAL A 46 1.71 5.34 -17.84
N ALA A 47 1.32 5.78 -19.03
CA ALA A 47 0.74 7.09 -19.25
C ALA A 47 -0.62 7.22 -18.55
N THR A 48 -0.96 8.43 -18.10
CA THR A 48 -2.22 8.71 -17.38
C THR A 48 -3.45 8.33 -18.23
N GLU A 49 -3.36 8.55 -19.53
CA GLU A 49 -4.40 8.24 -20.50
C GLU A 49 -4.65 6.73 -20.59
N GLU A 50 -3.57 5.93 -20.60
CA GLU A 50 -3.65 4.47 -20.62
C GLU A 50 -4.21 3.91 -19.31
N ILE A 51 -3.82 4.48 -18.15
CA ILE A 51 -4.43 4.13 -16.85
C ILE A 51 -5.93 4.40 -16.87
N ALA A 52 -6.36 5.54 -17.42
CA ALA A 52 -7.78 5.87 -17.55
C ALA A 52 -8.53 4.87 -18.45
N GLU A 53 -7.90 4.41 -19.54
CA GLU A 53 -8.48 3.35 -20.38
C GLU A 53 -8.64 2.02 -19.64
N LEU A 54 -7.62 1.59 -18.88
CA LEU A 54 -7.68 0.36 -18.10
C LEU A 54 -8.81 0.41 -17.06
N ARG A 55 -9.01 1.57 -16.43
CA ARG A 55 -10.14 1.81 -15.53
C ARG A 55 -11.48 1.75 -16.26
N GLY A 56 -11.58 2.40 -17.42
CA GLY A 56 -12.78 2.35 -18.26
C GLY A 56 -13.16 0.93 -18.70
N LYS A 57 -12.16 0.05 -18.88
CA LYS A 57 -12.34 -1.37 -19.21
C LYS A 57 -12.56 -2.27 -17.97
N GLY A 58 -12.48 -1.72 -16.75
CA GLY A 58 -12.63 -2.48 -15.51
C GLY A 58 -11.49 -3.45 -15.21
N LEU A 59 -10.31 -3.22 -15.80
CA LEU A 59 -9.12 -4.05 -15.60
C LEU A 59 -8.32 -3.66 -14.35
N VAL A 60 -8.54 -2.44 -13.82
CA VAL A 60 -7.91 -1.86 -12.62
C VAL A 60 -8.82 -0.86 -11.90
#